data_AF-Q4QQ47-F1
#
_entry.id   AF-Q4QQ47-F1
#
_cell.length_a   1.000
_cell.length_b   1.000
_cell.length_c   1.000
_cell.angle_alpha   90.00
_cell.angle_beta   90.00
_cell.angle_gamma   90.00
#
_symmetry.space_group_name_H-M   'P 1'
#
loop_
_entity.id
_entity.type
_entity.pdbx_description
1 polymer ?
#
loop_
_entity_poly.entity_id
_entity_poly.type
_entity_poly.pdbx_seq_one_letter_code
_entity_poly.pdbx_strand_id
1 'polypeptide(L)'
;MVATAINDLVFKESEEDWDALCSLAIQFGRPLFTNDSMLPFIDVTPKVVVQKQRAPRKTKSQVDEKRPEKSDQLERKDEGAASVTHMLKQIRQIYRDGNQEPIPYFKLICNPNNFMDTVQNALQLSFLVKENYISIENGEDGLPLVRVVNSKSVEGNAPSQAICSIDVTFCEKMVKHYNLHEPMLKRLPVSEK
;
A
#
# COMPACT_ATOMS: atom_id res chain seq x y z
N MET A 1 27.49 28.86 -6.86
CA MET A 1 27.73 28.74 -5.40
C MET A 1 26.52 28.27 -4.60
N VAL A 2 25.27 28.61 -4.98
CA VAL A 2 24.07 28.13 -4.24
C VAL A 2 23.75 26.65 -4.51
N ALA A 3 23.89 26.19 -5.76
CA ALA A 3 23.57 24.80 -6.14
C ALA A 3 24.48 23.75 -5.48
N THR A 4 25.74 24.08 -5.21
CA THR A 4 26.70 23.20 -4.55
C THR A 4 26.42 23.04 -3.06
N ALA A 5 25.95 24.11 -2.39
CA ALA A 5 25.59 24.06 -0.97
C ALA A 5 24.34 23.21 -0.69
N ILE A 6 23.40 23.13 -1.63
CA ILE A 6 22.20 22.30 -1.50
C ILE A 6 22.56 20.81 -1.60
N ASN A 7 23.44 20.43 -2.53
CA ASN A 7 23.88 19.04 -2.64
C ASN A 7 24.64 18.57 -1.40
N ASP A 8 25.52 19.40 -0.82
CA ASP A 8 26.26 19.06 0.40
C ASP A 8 25.39 19.02 1.67
N LEU A 9 24.25 19.73 1.68
CA LEU A 9 23.34 19.76 2.83
C LEU A 9 22.31 18.63 2.80
N VAL A 10 21.84 18.25 1.61
CA VAL A 10 20.78 17.24 1.41
C VAL A 10 21.35 15.82 1.33
N PHE A 11 22.59 15.66 0.87
CA PHE A 11 23.19 14.34 0.63
C PHE A 11 24.48 14.15 1.44
N LYS A 12 24.39 14.17 2.77
CA LYS A 12 25.46 13.64 3.62
C LYS A 12 25.33 12.12 3.70
N GLU A 13 26.18 11.43 2.93
CA GLU A 13 26.66 10.02 2.94
C GLU A 13 25.90 8.86 3.62
N SER A 14 24.79 8.99 4.36
CA SER A 14 23.95 7.84 4.75
C SER A 14 22.53 8.14 5.26
N GLU A 15 22.11 9.38 5.51
CA GLU A 15 20.73 9.67 5.96
C GLU A 15 20.16 10.91 5.27
N GLU A 16 18.96 10.77 4.70
CA GLU A 16 18.22 11.87 4.08
C GLU A 16 17.65 12.77 5.19
N ASP A 17 18.27 13.93 5.41
CA ASP A 17 17.82 14.89 6.42
C ASP A 17 16.69 15.78 5.85
N TRP A 18 15.49 15.22 5.83
CA TRP A 18 14.28 15.89 5.35
C TRP A 18 13.94 17.15 6.15
N ASP A 19 14.32 17.20 7.44
CA ASP A 19 14.08 18.35 8.30
C ASP A 19 14.91 19.57 7.85
N ALA A 20 16.19 19.35 7.52
CA ALA A 20 17.05 20.39 6.96
C ALA A 20 16.49 20.93 5.63
N LEU A 21 16.09 20.04 4.72
CA LEU A 21 15.51 20.40 3.43
C LEU A 21 14.20 21.20 3.59
N CYS A 22 13.29 20.72 4.44
CA CYS A 22 12.01 21.38 4.70
C CYS A 22 12.21 22.74 5.38
N SER A 23 13.14 22.87 6.33
CA SER A 23 13.42 24.14 7.00
C SER A 23 13.86 25.24 6.03
N LEU A 24 14.60 24.87 4.99
CA LEU A 24 15.05 25.78 3.93
C LEU A 24 13.90 26.07 2.96
N ALA A 25 13.19 25.04 2.49
CA ALA A 25 12.09 25.20 1.54
C ALA A 25 10.94 26.05 2.09
N ILE A 26 10.57 25.91 3.37
CA ILE A 26 9.47 26.66 4.02
C ILE A 26 9.77 28.17 4.06
N GLN A 27 11.03 28.58 4.15
CA GLN A 27 11.40 30.00 4.13
C GLN A 27 11.00 30.68 2.81
N PHE A 28 11.11 29.95 1.70
CA PHE A 28 10.81 30.45 0.36
C PHE A 28 9.41 30.05 -0.15
N GLY A 29 8.81 29.00 0.43
CA GLY A 29 7.53 28.43 0.03
C GLY A 29 6.31 29.10 0.63
N ARG A 30 6.44 30.28 1.25
CA ARG A 30 5.27 31.03 1.74
C ARG A 30 4.41 31.42 0.53
N PRO A 31 3.17 30.92 0.42
CA PRO A 31 2.30 31.33 -0.67
C PRO A 31 1.96 32.81 -0.45
N LEU A 32 2.53 33.67 -1.30
CA LEU A 32 2.03 35.02 -1.43
C LEU A 32 0.71 34.91 -2.20
N PHE A 33 -0.40 35.17 -1.51
CA PHE A 33 -1.68 35.37 -2.18
C PHE A 33 -1.61 36.72 -2.91
N THR A 34 -1.03 36.73 -4.10
CA THR A 34 -1.15 37.82 -5.04
C THR A 34 -2.27 37.45 -6.02
N ASN A 35 -3.22 38.36 -6.24
CA ASN A 35 -4.20 38.24 -7.31
C ASN A 35 -3.50 38.48 -8.66
N ASP A 36 -2.48 37.70 -8.98
CA ASP A 36 -1.68 37.88 -10.19
C ASP A 36 -2.39 37.21 -11.39
N SER A 37 -3.60 37.70 -11.66
CA SER A 37 -4.13 37.64 -13.01
C SER A 37 -3.38 38.72 -13.79
N MET A 38 -2.62 38.33 -14.83
CA MET A 38 -1.88 39.23 -15.73
C MET A 38 -2.79 40.16 -16.59
N LEU A 39 -4.00 40.45 -16.13
CA LEU A 39 -4.96 41.34 -16.77
C LEU A 39 -5.12 42.58 -15.89
N PRO A 40 -4.48 43.72 -16.23
CA PRO A 40 -4.42 44.92 -15.39
C PRO A 40 -5.77 45.64 -15.19
N PHE A 41 -6.85 45.20 -15.85
CA PHE A 41 -8.11 45.95 -15.96
C PHE A 41 -9.34 45.19 -15.48
N ILE A 42 -9.19 43.98 -14.92
CA ILE A 42 -10.32 43.34 -14.28
C ILE A 42 -10.30 43.77 -12.82
N ASP A 43 -11.15 44.74 -12.50
CA ASP A 43 -11.50 45.12 -11.13
C ASP A 43 -12.23 43.94 -10.46
N VAL A 44 -11.48 42.89 -10.12
CA VAL A 44 -11.99 41.78 -9.30
C VAL A 44 -12.03 42.30 -7.88
N THR A 45 -13.11 42.98 -7.54
CA THR A 45 -13.43 43.24 -6.15
C THR A 45 -13.47 41.89 -5.42
N PRO A 46 -12.78 41.75 -4.28
CA PRO A 46 -12.79 40.50 -3.54
C PRO A 46 -14.24 40.14 -3.25
N LYS A 47 -14.64 38.93 -3.65
CA LYS A 47 -16.02 38.46 -3.48
C LYS A 47 -16.38 38.55 -1.99
N VAL A 48 -17.12 39.59 -1.62
CA VAL A 48 -17.62 39.76 -0.26
C VAL A 48 -18.53 38.58 0.01
N VAL A 49 -18.10 37.69 0.91
CA VAL A 49 -18.89 36.56 1.35
C VAL A 49 -20.03 37.12 2.19
N VAL A 50 -21.14 37.47 1.53
CA VAL A 50 -22.38 37.76 2.23
C VAL A 50 -22.79 36.46 2.89
N GLN A 51 -22.73 36.44 4.22
CA GLN A 51 -23.28 35.36 5.03
C GLN A 51 -24.79 35.32 4.79
N LYS A 52 -25.23 34.57 3.78
CA LYS A 52 -26.65 34.29 3.59
C LYS A 52 -27.11 33.56 4.85
N GLN A 53 -27.90 34.26 5.68
CA GLN A 53 -28.64 33.61 6.75
C GLN A 53 -29.42 32.47 6.12
N ARG A 54 -29.09 31.24 6.52
CA ARG A 54 -29.75 30.05 6.02
C ARG A 54 -31.24 30.19 6.35
N ALA A 55 -32.07 30.34 5.33
CA ALA A 55 -33.51 30.19 5.51
C ALA A 55 -33.76 28.82 6.16
N PRO A 56 -34.66 28.72 7.16
CA PRO A 56 -34.97 27.44 7.78
C PRO A 56 -35.42 26.46 6.69
N ARG A 57 -34.68 25.36 6.59
CA ARG A 57 -34.89 24.34 5.57
C ARG A 57 -36.28 23.74 5.78
N LYS A 58 -37.21 23.98 4.84
CA LYS A 58 -38.43 23.17 4.76
C LYS A 58 -38.00 21.71 4.58
N THR A 59 -38.34 20.86 5.53
CA THR A 59 -38.10 19.42 5.48
C THR A 59 -38.81 18.88 4.24
N LYS A 60 -38.04 18.55 3.20
CA LYS A 60 -38.58 17.76 2.09
C LYS A 60 -38.83 16.37 2.66
N SER A 61 -40.06 15.86 2.49
CA SER A 61 -40.37 14.44 2.72
C SER A 61 -39.33 13.60 2.00
N GLN A 62 -38.90 12.50 2.64
CA GLN A 62 -37.93 11.55 2.09
C GLN A 62 -38.23 11.29 0.61
N VAL A 63 -37.43 11.90 -0.25
CA VAL A 63 -37.29 11.43 -1.62
C VAL A 63 -36.34 10.26 -1.48
N ASP A 64 -36.83 9.07 -1.85
CA ASP A 64 -36.05 7.85 -1.84
C ASP A 64 -34.67 8.12 -2.46
N GLU A 65 -33.62 7.75 -1.73
CA GLU A 65 -32.26 7.70 -2.27
C GLU A 65 -32.29 6.83 -3.51
N LYS A 66 -32.36 7.45 -4.69
CA LYS A 66 -32.06 6.76 -5.94
C LYS A 66 -30.54 6.58 -5.97
N ARG A 67 -30.07 5.60 -5.21
CA ARG A 67 -28.70 5.09 -5.31
C ARG A 67 -28.51 4.70 -6.78
N PRO A 68 -27.45 5.15 -7.45
CA PRO A 68 -27.09 4.56 -8.74
C PRO A 68 -26.83 3.07 -8.50
N GLU A 69 -27.75 2.21 -8.97
CA GLU A 69 -27.66 0.74 -8.83
C GLU A 69 -26.49 0.15 -9.62
N LYS A 70 -25.86 0.96 -10.47
CA LYS A 70 -24.67 0.59 -11.22
C LYS A 70 -23.63 1.65 -10.94
N SER A 71 -22.79 1.40 -9.93
CA SER A 71 -21.39 1.78 -10.12
C SER A 71 -20.98 1.08 -11.40
N ASP A 72 -20.48 1.80 -12.39
CA ASP A 72 -19.84 1.19 -13.55
C ASP A 72 -18.95 0.08 -13.01
N GLN A 73 -19.35 -1.17 -13.25
CA GLN A 73 -18.48 -2.30 -13.15
C GLN A 73 -17.45 -2.03 -14.24
N LEU A 74 -16.44 -1.23 -13.90
CA LEU A 74 -15.12 -1.43 -14.43
C LEU A 74 -14.92 -2.93 -14.27
N GLU A 75 -15.00 -3.64 -15.38
CA GLU A 75 -14.47 -4.99 -15.52
C GLU A 75 -12.98 -4.86 -15.16
N ARG A 76 -12.71 -4.79 -13.85
CA ARG A 76 -11.40 -4.92 -13.29
C ARG A 76 -11.06 -6.35 -13.64
N LYS A 77 -10.38 -6.53 -14.77
CA LYS A 77 -9.87 -7.80 -15.26
C LYS A 77 -9.56 -8.68 -14.05
N ASP A 78 -10.35 -9.75 -13.87
CA ASP A 78 -10.29 -10.68 -12.74
C ASP A 78 -8.92 -11.40 -12.62
N GLU A 79 -7.95 -11.04 -13.47
CA GLU A 79 -6.54 -11.44 -13.44
C GLU A 79 -5.94 -11.31 -12.04
N GLY A 80 -6.23 -10.22 -11.32
CA GLY A 80 -5.75 -10.02 -9.94
C GLY A 80 -6.33 -11.04 -8.96
N ALA A 81 -7.64 -11.30 -9.03
CA ALA A 81 -8.32 -12.27 -8.17
C ALA A 81 -7.91 -13.71 -8.50
N ALA A 82 -7.72 -14.03 -9.78
CA ALA A 82 -7.20 -15.31 -10.22
C ALA A 82 -5.78 -15.57 -9.69
N SER A 83 -4.91 -14.54 -9.67
CA SER A 83 -3.56 -14.64 -9.12
C SER A 83 -3.55 -14.90 -7.62
N VAL A 84 -4.38 -14.18 -6.84
CA VAL A 84 -4.51 -14.38 -5.39
C VAL A 84 -5.06 -15.76 -5.05
N THR A 85 -6.08 -16.23 -5.79
CA THR A 85 -6.63 -17.59 -5.59
C THR A 85 -5.63 -18.68 -5.95
N HIS A 86 -4.82 -18.48 -6.99
CA HIS A 86 -3.72 -19.39 -7.34
C HIS A 86 -2.64 -19.42 -6.26
N MET A 87 -2.25 -18.26 -5.74
CA MET A 87 -1.31 -18.16 -4.61
C MET A 87 -1.83 -18.92 -3.38
N LEU A 88 -3.11 -18.74 -3.02
CA LEU A 88 -3.71 -19.46 -1.90
C LEU A 88 -3.66 -20.98 -2.08
N LYS A 89 -3.90 -21.48 -3.30
CA LYS A 89 -3.78 -22.90 -3.62
C LYS A 89 -2.34 -23.40 -3.39
N GLN A 90 -1.35 -22.65 -3.87
CA GLN A 90 0.07 -22.99 -3.65
C GLN A 90 0.44 -23.00 -2.18
N ILE A 91 0.06 -21.96 -1.42
CA ILE A 91 0.37 -21.86 0.01
C ILE A 91 -0.25 -23.04 0.78
N ARG A 92 -1.50 -23.40 0.46
CA ARG A 92 -2.16 -24.58 1.07
C ARG A 92 -1.44 -25.88 0.75
N GLN A 93 -0.93 -26.03 -0.47
CA GLN A 93 -0.16 -27.21 -0.86
C GLN A 93 1.16 -27.28 -0.08
N ILE A 94 1.93 -26.19 -0.07
CA ILE A 94 3.19 -26.08 0.68
C ILE A 94 2.97 -26.37 2.17
N TYR A 95 1.90 -25.82 2.75
CA TYR A 95 1.56 -26.03 4.15
C TYR A 95 1.19 -27.49 4.46
N ARG A 96 0.55 -28.20 3.53
CA ARG A 96 0.24 -29.63 3.67
C ARG A 96 1.49 -30.49 3.54
N ASP A 97 2.35 -30.17 2.58
CA ASP A 97 3.59 -30.91 2.31
C ASP A 97 4.60 -30.73 3.46
N GLY A 98 4.57 -29.57 4.13
CA GLY A 98 5.37 -29.26 5.32
C GLY A 98 4.74 -29.67 6.65
N ASN A 99 3.96 -30.76 6.71
CA ASN A 99 3.35 -31.27 7.96
C ASN A 99 2.52 -30.26 8.77
N GLN A 100 1.89 -29.27 8.11
CA GLN A 100 1.14 -28.20 8.77
C GLN A 100 1.99 -27.30 9.69
N GLU A 101 3.29 -27.20 9.40
CA GLU A 101 4.16 -26.23 10.05
C GLU A 101 3.98 -24.83 9.45
N PRO A 102 4.07 -23.78 10.28
CA PRO A 102 3.97 -22.41 9.80
C PRO A 102 5.19 -22.05 8.93
N ILE A 103 4.94 -21.34 7.84
CA ILE A 103 5.93 -21.06 6.80
C ILE A 103 6.57 -19.69 7.08
N PRO A 104 7.91 -19.54 7.05
CA PRO A 104 8.51 -18.22 7.21
C PRO A 104 8.07 -17.24 6.13
N TYR A 105 7.57 -16.06 6.54
CA TYR A 105 6.96 -15.07 5.65
C TYR A 105 7.93 -14.59 4.58
N PHE A 106 9.13 -14.15 4.97
CA PHE A 106 10.14 -13.66 4.02
C PHE A 106 10.62 -14.77 3.08
N LYS A 107 10.68 -16.02 3.56
CA LYS A 107 11.02 -17.15 2.69
C LYS A 107 9.95 -17.38 1.61
N LEU A 108 8.69 -17.15 1.96
CA LEU A 108 7.55 -17.33 1.06
C LEU A 108 7.45 -16.20 0.01
N ILE A 109 7.69 -14.95 0.40
CA ILE A 109 7.50 -13.80 -0.50
C ILE A 109 8.74 -13.47 -1.36
N CYS A 110 9.95 -13.67 -0.84
CA CYS A 110 11.18 -13.24 -1.50
C CYS A 110 11.46 -14.04 -2.77
N ASN A 111 11.70 -13.32 -3.87
CA ASN A 111 12.13 -13.87 -5.14
C ASN A 111 13.59 -13.45 -5.41
N PRO A 112 14.54 -14.39 -5.57
CA PRO A 112 15.95 -14.08 -5.78
C PRO A 112 16.24 -13.38 -7.11
N ASN A 113 15.39 -13.56 -8.12
CA ASN A 113 15.64 -13.10 -9.47
C ASN A 113 14.97 -11.75 -9.77
N ASN A 114 13.89 -11.41 -9.07
CA ASN A 114 13.11 -10.21 -9.33
C ASN A 114 12.47 -9.65 -8.06
N PHE A 115 12.90 -8.46 -7.66
CA PHE A 115 12.36 -7.77 -6.49
C PHE A 115 10.89 -7.34 -6.66
N MET A 116 10.47 -6.95 -7.87
CA MET A 116 9.08 -6.55 -8.11
C MET A 116 8.10 -7.70 -7.86
N ASP A 117 8.53 -8.93 -8.14
CA ASP A 117 7.75 -10.13 -7.83
C ASP A 117 7.63 -10.33 -6.31
N THR A 118 8.65 -9.94 -5.53
CA THR A 118 8.59 -9.97 -4.05
C THR A 118 7.53 -8.99 -3.52
N VAL A 119 7.51 -7.77 -4.05
CA VAL A 119 6.51 -6.75 -3.69
C VAL A 119 5.10 -7.21 -4.07
N GLN A 120 4.95 -7.80 -5.26
CA GLN A 120 3.68 -8.37 -5.70
C GLN A 120 3.22 -9.52 -4.79
N ASN A 121 4.13 -10.43 -4.41
CA ASN A 121 3.84 -11.52 -3.49
C ASN A 121 3.37 -11.01 -2.13
N ALA A 122 4.06 -10.00 -1.58
CA ALA A 122 3.70 -9.36 -0.31
C ALA A 122 2.30 -8.71 -0.37
N LEU A 123 1.98 -8.00 -1.46
CA LEU A 123 0.67 -7.38 -1.67
C LEU A 123 -0.43 -8.44 -1.75
N GLN A 124 -0.24 -9.49 -2.55
CA GLN A 124 -1.23 -10.56 -2.69
C GLN A 124 -1.45 -11.30 -1.36
N LEU A 125 -0.39 -11.55 -0.60
CA LEU A 125 -0.50 -12.20 0.70
C LEU A 125 -1.26 -11.33 1.71
N SER A 126 -1.12 -10.00 1.65
CA SER A 126 -1.91 -9.09 2.48
C SER A 126 -3.42 -9.22 2.26
N PHE A 127 -3.86 -9.48 1.03
CA PHE A 127 -5.28 -9.76 0.74
C PHE A 127 -5.74 -11.07 1.37
N LEU A 128 -4.89 -12.11 1.38
CA LEU A 128 -5.22 -13.38 2.01
C LEU A 128 -5.35 -13.26 3.53
N VAL A 129 -4.52 -12.41 4.15
CA VAL A 129 -4.61 -12.09 5.58
C VAL A 129 -5.89 -11.31 5.87
N LYS A 130 -6.21 -10.29 5.06
CA LYS A 130 -7.44 -9.50 5.19
C LYS A 130 -8.71 -10.37 5.12
N GLU A 131 -8.73 -11.36 4.23
CA GLU A 131 -9.86 -12.29 4.07
C GLU A 131 -9.83 -13.46 5.10
N ASN A 132 -8.93 -13.43 6.08
CA ASN A 132 -8.75 -14.48 7.11
C ASN A 132 -8.46 -15.89 6.55
N TYR A 133 -7.91 -16.01 5.35
CA TYR A 133 -7.45 -17.31 4.83
C TYR A 133 -6.10 -17.72 5.45
N ILE A 134 -5.33 -16.74 5.89
CA ILE A 134 -3.97 -16.89 6.41
C ILE A 134 -3.83 -16.00 7.64
N SER A 135 -3.15 -16.48 8.68
CA SER A 135 -2.71 -15.68 9.82
C SER A 135 -1.19 -15.47 9.77
N ILE A 136 -0.74 -14.31 10.22
CA ILE A 136 0.68 -14.04 10.47
C ILE A 136 0.89 -14.05 11.98
N GLU A 137 1.85 -14.86 12.42
CA GLU A 137 2.25 -15.02 13.81
C GLU A 137 3.72 -14.63 13.95
N ASN A 138 4.14 -14.12 15.11
CA ASN A 138 5.57 -13.92 15.36
C ASN A 138 6.22 -15.26 15.69
N GLY A 139 7.27 -15.61 14.96
CA GLY A 139 8.13 -16.74 15.28
C GLY A 139 9.01 -16.46 16.50
N GLU A 140 9.59 -17.52 17.06
CA GLU A 140 10.52 -17.46 18.19
C GLU A 140 11.76 -16.61 17.86
N ASP A 141 12.19 -16.63 16.61
CA ASP A 141 13.32 -15.86 16.09
C ASP A 141 12.99 -14.37 15.85
N GLY A 142 11.77 -13.93 16.19
CA GLY A 142 11.26 -12.58 15.93
C GLY A 142 10.86 -12.33 14.47
N LEU A 143 11.02 -13.31 13.58
CA LEU A 143 10.60 -13.24 12.19
C LEU A 143 9.14 -13.70 12.01
N PRO A 144 8.37 -13.06 11.11
CA PRO A 144 6.98 -13.42 10.88
C PRO A 144 6.83 -14.79 10.23
N LEU A 145 5.87 -15.55 10.72
CA LEU A 145 5.48 -16.87 10.26
C LEU A 145 4.05 -16.84 9.72
N VAL A 146 3.80 -17.63 8.68
CA VAL A 146 2.54 -17.68 7.93
C VAL A 146 1.86 -19.01 8.22
N ARG A 147 0.65 -18.96 8.77
CA ARG A 147 -0.18 -20.14 9.05
C ARG A 147 -1.46 -20.11 8.23
N VAL A 148 -1.86 -21.27 7.70
CA VAL A 148 -3.15 -21.41 7.01
C VAL A 148 -4.26 -21.59 8.05
N VAL A 149 -5.30 -20.76 7.96
CA VAL A 149 -6.45 -20.84 8.88
C VAL A 149 -7.43 -21.89 8.38
N ASN A 150 -7.69 -22.92 9.21
CA ASN A 150 -8.58 -24.05 8.86
C ASN A 150 -10.02 -23.88 9.39
N SER A 151 -10.22 -23.12 10.47
CA SER A 151 -11.53 -22.93 11.10
C SER A 151 -11.99 -21.48 11.02
N LYS A 152 -13.30 -21.28 10.79
CA LYS A 152 -14.00 -19.97 10.88
C LYS A 152 -14.09 -19.45 12.32
N SER A 153 -13.08 -19.70 13.16
CA SER A 153 -12.98 -19.13 14.51
C SER A 153 -12.49 -17.69 14.39
N VAL A 154 -13.31 -16.83 13.78
CA VAL A 154 -13.14 -15.38 13.80
C VAL A 154 -14.03 -14.86 14.92
N GLU A 155 -13.67 -15.19 16.15
CA GLU A 155 -14.23 -14.51 17.32
C GLU A 155 -13.32 -13.30 17.61
N GLY A 156 -13.77 -12.11 17.23
CA GLY A 156 -13.42 -10.88 17.94
C GLY A 156 -12.07 -10.21 17.65
N ASN A 157 -11.30 -10.60 16.63
CA ASN A 157 -10.08 -9.84 16.31
C ASN A 157 -10.43 -8.51 15.63
N ALA A 158 -10.14 -7.41 16.32
CA ALA A 158 -10.20 -6.07 15.76
C ALA A 158 -9.26 -5.97 14.54
N PRO A 159 -9.59 -5.16 13.52
CA PRO A 159 -8.73 -4.97 12.37
C PRO A 159 -7.38 -4.39 12.82
N SER A 160 -6.34 -5.22 12.81
CA SER A 160 -4.98 -4.80 13.13
C SER A 160 -4.26 -4.43 11.83
N GLN A 161 -3.72 -3.22 11.78
CA GLN A 161 -2.89 -2.76 10.67
C GLN A 161 -1.42 -3.01 11.01
N ALA A 162 -0.73 -3.78 10.17
CA ALA A 162 0.71 -3.99 10.25
C ALA A 162 1.38 -3.31 9.06
N ILE A 163 2.42 -2.51 9.32
CA ILE A 163 3.25 -1.89 8.28
C ILE A 163 4.52 -2.74 8.17
N CYS A 164 4.79 -3.26 6.98
CA CYS A 164 6.02 -3.98 6.67
C CYS A 164 6.83 -3.14 5.67
N SER A 165 8.00 -2.65 6.08
CA SER A 165 8.99 -2.12 5.15
C SER A 165 9.82 -3.26 4.57
N ILE A 166 10.07 -3.21 3.27
CA ILE A 166 10.95 -4.17 2.59
C ILE A 166 11.72 -3.45 1.50
N ASP A 167 13.04 -3.55 1.60
CA ASP A 167 13.97 -2.99 0.63
C ASP A 167 14.64 -4.10 -0.17
N VAL A 168 15.24 -3.72 -1.30
CA VAL A 168 16.02 -4.66 -2.14
C VAL A 168 17.15 -5.30 -1.33
N THR A 169 17.88 -4.49 -0.54
CA THR A 169 18.99 -4.96 0.30
C THR A 169 18.52 -5.93 1.38
N PHE A 170 17.33 -5.71 1.95
CA PHE A 170 16.73 -6.60 2.93
C PHE A 170 16.27 -7.91 2.27
N CYS A 171 15.64 -7.84 1.10
CA CYS A 171 15.25 -9.00 0.31
C CYS A 171 16.46 -9.90 0.00
N GLU A 172 17.57 -9.32 -0.46
CA GLU A 172 18.81 -10.05 -0.75
C GLU A 172 19.39 -10.73 0.51
N LYS A 173 19.33 -10.06 1.67
CA LYS A 173 19.75 -10.65 2.95
C LYS A 173 18.87 -11.85 3.32
N MET A 174 17.56 -11.75 3.15
CA MET A 174 16.62 -12.84 3.42
C MET A 174 16.81 -14.01 2.45
N VAL A 175 17.04 -13.74 1.15
CA VAL A 175 17.36 -14.76 0.15
C VAL A 175 18.60 -15.56 0.54
N LYS A 176 19.65 -14.88 0.99
CA LYS A 176 20.88 -15.51 1.49
C LYS A 176 20.63 -16.29 2.79
N HIS A 177 19.91 -15.71 3.74
CA HIS A 177 19.58 -16.34 5.02
C HIS A 177 18.84 -17.68 4.84
N TYR A 178 17.89 -17.74 3.91
CA TYR A 178 17.10 -18.93 3.64
C TYR A 178 17.67 -19.82 2.52
N ASN A 179 18.85 -19.50 1.96
CA ASN A 179 19.46 -20.17 0.81
C ASN A 179 18.48 -20.40 -0.35
N LEU A 180 17.74 -19.34 -0.73
CA LEU A 180 16.74 -19.41 -1.79
C LEU A 180 17.40 -19.30 -3.17
N HIS A 181 17.38 -20.38 -3.94
CA HIS A 181 17.79 -20.39 -5.35
C HIS A 181 16.62 -20.16 -6.32
N GLU A 182 15.41 -20.55 -5.92
CA GLU A 182 14.19 -20.40 -6.70
C GLU A 182 13.06 -19.81 -5.85
N PRO A 183 12.12 -19.05 -6.44
CA PRO A 183 10.97 -18.53 -5.71
C PRO A 183 10.03 -19.68 -5.26
N MET A 184 9.56 -19.63 -4.02
CA MET A 184 8.59 -20.62 -3.50
C MET A 184 7.23 -20.51 -4.20
N LEU A 185 6.84 -19.31 -4.60
CA LEU A 185 5.57 -19.04 -5.26
C LEU A 185 5.78 -18.86 -6.77
N LYS A 186 5.10 -19.68 -7.57
CA LYS A 186 5.11 -19.58 -9.03
C LYS A 186 3.98 -18.69 -9.51
N ARG A 187 4.27 -17.84 -10.49
CA ARG A 187 3.24 -17.03 -11.15
C ARG A 187 2.36 -17.90 -12.03
N LEU A 188 1.12 -17.46 -12.20
CA LEU A 188 0.26 -17.98 -13.26
C LEU A 188 0.93 -17.67 -14.61
N PRO A 189 1.10 -18.65 -15.51
CA PRO A 189 1.55 -18.36 -16.86
C PRO A 189 0.51 -17.44 -17.51
N VAL A 190 0.94 -16.25 -17.89
CA VAL A 190 0.11 -15.37 -18.72
C VAL A 190 0.05 -16.07 -20.08
N SER A 191 -1.14 -16.54 -20.47
CA SER A 191 -1.34 -17.07 -21.81
C SER A 191 -1.13 -15.90 -22.76
N GLU A 192 0.05 -15.83 -23.38
CA GLU A 192 0.30 -14.92 -24.49
C GLU A 192 -0.74 -15.24 -25.58
N LYS A 193 -1.55 -14.24 -25.93
CA LYS A 193 -2.46 -14.30 -27.08
C LYS A 193 -1.77 -13.70 -28.29
#